data_AF-A0AA88ID68-F1
#
_entry.id   AF-A0AA88ID68-F1
#
_cell.length_a   1.000
_cell.length_b   1.000
_cell.length_c   1.000
_cell.angle_alpha   90.00
_cell.angle_beta   90.00
_cell.angle_gamma   90.00
#
_symmetry.space_group_name_H-M   'P 1'
#
loop_
_entity.id
_entity.type
_entity.pdbx_description
1 polymer ?
#
loop_
_entity_poly.entity_id
_entity_poly.type
_entity_poly.pdbx_seq_one_letter_code
_entity_poly.pdbx_strand_id
1 'polypeptide(L)'
;EPPFVLHERVKSELECLEKLDIFERVVAPTEWVYSIVAVEKSDGSLCLCLDPRELNKSIQRPYYLMPTFEDIAAKIHGHNKFSKLDAKSG
;
A
#
# COMPACT_ATOMS: atom_id res chain seq x y z
N GLU A 1 -17.35 -6.98 -10.87
CA GLU A 1 -16.73 -8.15 -10.21
C GLU A 1 -15.45 -8.54 -10.93
N PRO A 2 -14.42 -9.04 -10.22
CA PRO A 2 -13.25 -9.61 -10.86
C PRO A 2 -13.65 -10.86 -11.68
N PRO A 3 -12.96 -11.14 -12.81
CA PRO A 3 -13.28 -12.29 -13.65
C PRO A 3 -13.13 -13.60 -12.85
N PHE A 4 -14.02 -14.57 -13.10
CA PHE A 4 -14.13 -15.83 -12.35
C PHE A 4 -12.79 -16.56 -12.15
N VAL A 5 -11.91 -16.53 -13.16
CA VAL A 5 -10.57 -17.14 -13.13
C VAL A 5 -9.66 -16.54 -12.05
N LEU A 6 -9.84 -15.26 -11.73
CA LEU A 6 -9.01 -14.54 -10.78
C LEU A 6 -9.50 -14.73 -9.33
N HIS A 7 -10.73 -15.22 -9.14
CA HIS A 7 -11.34 -15.34 -7.82
C HIS A 7 -10.53 -16.24 -6.87
N GLU A 8 -10.08 -17.41 -7.34
CA GLU A 8 -9.26 -18.34 -6.55
C GLU A 8 -7.90 -17.74 -6.18
N ARG A 9 -7.28 -17.01 -7.12
CA ARG A 9 -5.99 -16.32 -6.89
C ARG A 9 -6.15 -15.20 -5.87
N VAL A 10 -7.21 -14.39 -5.98
CA VAL A 10 -7.53 -13.32 -5.04
C VAL A 10 -7.77 -13.88 -3.65
N LYS A 11 -8.55 -14.97 -3.54
CA LYS A 11 -8.84 -15.62 -2.26
C LYS A 11 -7.56 -16.13 -1.59
N SER A 12 -6.69 -16.79 -2.36
CA SER A 12 -5.41 -17.29 -1.85
C SER A 12 -4.50 -16.17 -1.33
N GLU A 13 -4.48 -15.02 -2.02
CA GLU A 13 -3.72 -13.85 -1.60
C GLU A 13 -4.31 -13.22 -0.33
N LEU A 14 -5.64 -13.11 -0.21
CA LEU A 14 -6.29 -12.62 1.00
C LEU A 14 -5.96 -13.49 2.22
N GLU A 15 -5.99 -14.81 2.07
CA GLU A 15 -5.60 -15.75 3.14
C GLU A 15 -4.10 -15.63 3.50
N CYS A 16 -3.25 -15.31 2.53
CA CYS A 16 -1.82 -15.04 2.77
C CYS A 16 -1.64 -13.76 3.59
N LEU A 17 -2.35 -12.69 3.23
CA LEU A 17 -2.30 -11.40 3.93
C LEU A 17 -2.89 -11.48 5.35
N GLU A 18 -3.91 -12.31 5.57
CA GLU A 18 -4.45 -12.62 6.90
C GLU A 18 -3.42 -13.36 7.77
N LYS A 19 -2.70 -14.34 7.21
CA LYS A 19 -1.61 -15.05 7.91
C LYS A 19 -0.42 -14.15 8.24
N LEU A 20 -0.17 -13.13 7.43
CA LEU A 20 0.88 -12.13 7.65
C LEU A 20 0.46 -11.04 8.63
N ASP A 21 -0.74 -11.13 9.20
CA ASP A 21 -1.30 -10.14 10.13
C ASP A 21 -1.41 -8.73 9.51
N ILE A 22 -1.57 -8.67 8.18
CA ILE A 22 -1.79 -7.43 7.43
C ILE A 22 -3.28 -7.11 7.36
N PHE A 23 -4.12 -8.14 7.19
CA PHE A 23 -5.57 -8.02 7.14
C PHE A 23 -6.24 -8.80 8.26
N GLU A 24 -7.34 -8.26 8.79
CA GLU A 24 -8.19 -8.93 9.75
C GLU A 24 -9.57 -9.20 9.13
N ARG A 25 -10.09 -10.40 9.36
CA ARG A 25 -11.40 -10.80 8.86
C ARG A 25 -12.52 -10.17 9.69
N VAL A 26 -13.35 -9.38 9.03
CA VAL A 26 -14.56 -8.80 9.64
C VAL A 26 -15.78 -9.67 9.33
N VAL A 27 -16.53 -10.06 10.37
CA VAL A 27 -17.72 -10.93 10.27
C VAL A 27 -19.05 -10.19 10.38
N ALA A 28 -19.04 -8.96 10.87
CA ALA A 28 -20.23 -8.13 11.01
C ALA A 28 -20.29 -7.06 9.90
N PRO A 29 -21.49 -6.55 9.54
CA PRO A 29 -21.61 -5.44 8.61
C PRO A 29 -20.86 -4.21 9.13
N THR A 30 -20.12 -3.55 8.24
CA THR A 30 -19.42 -2.29 8.51
C THR A 30 -20.07 -1.14 7.74
N GLU A 31 -19.95 0.06 8.27
CA GLU A 31 -20.41 1.28 7.57
C GLU A 31 -19.56 1.59 6.33
N TRP A 32 -18.34 1.05 6.28
CA TRP A 32 -17.37 1.30 5.22
C TRP A 32 -17.03 0.01 4.48
N VAL A 33 -17.20 0.05 3.16
CA VAL A 33 -16.82 -1.03 2.24
C VAL A 33 -16.24 -0.38 0.98
N TYR A 34 -15.11 -0.92 0.50
CA TYR A 34 -14.45 -0.42 -0.70
C TYR A 34 -14.17 -1.55 -1.68
N SER A 35 -14.19 -1.22 -2.97
CA SER A 35 -13.84 -2.17 -4.02
C SER A 35 -12.33 -2.46 -4.00
N ILE A 36 -11.99 -3.73 -4.21
CA ILE A 36 -10.61 -4.17 -4.44
C ILE A 36 -10.40 -4.36 -5.94
N VAL A 37 -9.24 -3.94 -6.42
CA VAL A 37 -8.76 -4.13 -7.78
C VAL A 37 -7.56 -5.08 -7.72
N ALA A 38 -7.61 -6.15 -8.48
CA ALA A 38 -6.52 -7.12 -8.58
C ALA A 38 -5.69 -6.83 -9.83
N VAL A 39 -4.39 -6.61 -9.65
CA VAL A 39 -3.44 -6.30 -10.72
C VAL A 39 -2.34 -7.35 -10.73
N GLU A 40 -2.05 -7.91 -11.90
CA GLU A 40 -0.93 -8.83 -12.07
C GLU A 40 0.37 -8.04 -12.24
N LYS A 41 1.37 -8.34 -11.42
CA LYS A 41 2.71 -7.77 -11.51
C LYS A 41 3.50 -8.47 -12.63
N SER A 42 4.60 -7.84 -13.04
CA SER A 42 5.52 -8.40 -14.04
C SER A 42 6.14 -9.74 -13.63
N ASP A 43 6.22 -10.04 -12.34
CA ASP A 43 6.69 -11.31 -11.79
C ASP A 43 5.59 -12.39 -11.71
N GLY A 44 4.37 -12.10 -12.17
CA GLY A 44 3.21 -13.00 -12.12
C GLY A 44 2.51 -13.07 -10.76
N SER A 45 3.01 -12.35 -9.75
CA SER A 45 2.31 -12.20 -8.46
C SER A 45 1.12 -11.26 -8.58
N LEU A 46 0.13 -11.42 -7.69
CA LEU A 46 -1.07 -10.58 -7.67
C LEU A 46 -0.89 -9.45 -6.65
N CYS A 47 -1.25 -8.23 -7.05
CA CYS A 47 -1.34 -7.06 -6.19
C CYS A 47 -2.82 -6.75 -5.95
N LEU A 48 -3.26 -6.79 -4.69
CA LEU A 48 -4.59 -6.34 -4.31
C LEU A 48 -4.53 -4.86 -3.93
N CYS A 49 -5.22 -4.01 -4.69
CA CYS A 49 -5.26 -2.57 -4.50
C CYS A 49 -6.65 -2.14 -4.06
N LEU A 50 -6.76 -1.39 -2.98
CA LEU A 50 -8.01 -0.73 -2.60
C LEU A 50 -8.21 0.51 -3.47
N ASP A 51 -9.44 0.75 -3.94
CA ASP A 51 -9.78 2.01 -4.61
C ASP A 51 -9.95 3.14 -3.59
N PRO A 52 -9.00 4.09 -3.48
CA PRO A 52 -8.96 5.03 -2.37
C PRO A 52 -9.72 6.32 -2.67
N ARG A 53 -10.43 6.44 -3.81
CA ARG A 53 -11.01 7.72 -4.26
C ARG A 53 -11.95 8.36 -3.25
N GLU A 54 -12.91 7.60 -2.73
CA GLU A 54 -13.86 8.12 -1.73
C GLU A 54 -13.25 8.19 -0.32
N LEU A 55 -12.36 7.25 0.01
CA LEU A 55 -11.60 7.25 1.26
C LEU A 55 -10.76 8.54 1.40
N ASN A 56 -10.05 8.92 0.33
CA ASN A 56 -9.18 10.09 0.30
C ASN A 56 -9.91 11.42 0.47
N LYS A 57 -11.21 11.50 0.14
CA LYS A 57 -12.04 12.70 0.37
C LYS A 57 -12.43 12.86 1.84
N SER A 58 -12.54 11.74 2.56
CA SER A 58 -12.99 11.71 3.96
C SER A 58 -11.84 11.86 4.96
N ILE A 59 -10.60 11.57 4.53
CA ILE A 59 -9.40 11.69 5.37
C ILE A 59 -9.01 13.16 5.56
N GLN A 60 -8.96 13.61 6.81
CA GLN A 60 -8.31 14.87 7.19
C GLN A 60 -6.79 14.67 7.24
N ARG A 61 -6.05 15.38 6.38
CA ARG A 61 -4.59 15.21 6.27
C ARG A 61 -3.87 16.22 7.15
N PRO A 62 -2.98 15.78 8.06
CA PRO A 62 -2.07 16.70 8.72
C PRO A 62 -1.09 17.28 7.69
N TYR A 63 -0.76 18.56 7.82
CA TYR A 63 0.23 19.20 6.97
C TYR A 63 1.63 18.87 7.48
N TYR A 64 2.31 17.95 6.80
CA TYR A 64 3.72 17.65 7.04
C TYR A 64 4.55 18.14 5.86
N LEU A 65 5.49 19.06 6.12
CA LEU A 65 6.40 19.56 5.10
C LEU A 65 7.43 18.46 4.78
N MET A 66 7.35 17.92 3.56
CA MET A 66 8.45 17.11 3.05
C MET A 66 9.65 18.02 2.81
N PRO A 67 10.85 17.62 3.27
CA PRO A 67 12.06 18.40 3.02
C PRO A 67 12.27 18.52 1.51
N THR A 68 12.66 19.71 1.06
CA THR A 68 12.99 19.90 -0.35
C THR A 68 14.35 19.28 -0.66
N PHE A 69 14.68 19.20 -1.95
CA PHE A 69 16.00 18.75 -2.35
C PHE A 69 17.10 19.66 -1.78
N GLU A 70 16.87 20.97 -1.73
CA GLU A 70 17.80 21.96 -1.16
C GLU A 70 18.01 21.74 0.33
N ASP A 71 16.95 21.46 1.09
CA ASP A 71 17.03 21.16 2.53
C ASP A 71 17.90 19.92 2.78
N ILE A 72 17.75 18.90 1.94
CA ILE A 72 18.53 17.66 2.03
C ILE A 72 19.98 17.93 1.62
N ALA A 73 20.21 18.63 0.50
CA ALA A 73 21.54 18.96 -0.03
C ALA A 73 22.37 19.77 0.98
N ALA A 74 21.76 20.75 1.65
CA ALA A 74 22.41 21.51 2.70
C ALA A 74 22.82 20.63 3.89
N LYS A 75 21.95 19.70 4.31
CA LYS A 75 22.23 18.77 5.42
C LYS A 75 23.35 17.79 5.14
N ILE A 76 23.51 17.37 3.89
CA ILE A 76 24.54 16.39 3.51
C ILE A 76 25.85 17.03 3.02
N HIS A 77 25.93 18.37 2.96
CA HIS A 77 27.12 19.08 2.54
C HIS A 77 28.31 18.79 3.46
N GLY A 78 29.47 18.47 2.88
CA GLY A 78 30.69 18.14 3.63
C GLY A 78 30.81 16.68 4.09
N HIS A 79 29.78 15.85 3.89
CA HIS A 79 29.86 14.41 4.10
C HIS A 79 30.47 13.71 2.88
N ASN A 80 31.26 12.65 3.12
CA ASN A 80 32.01 11.93 2.07
C ASN A 80 31.65 10.45 1.95
N LYS A 81 30.76 9.94 2.80
CA LYS A 81 30.28 8.56 2.80
C LYS A 81 28.77 8.55 2.99
N PHE A 82 28.08 7.81 2.13
CA PHE A 82 26.63 7.67 2.15
C PHE A 82 26.25 6.19 2.09
N SER A 83 25.10 5.86 2.66
CA SER A 83 24.50 4.53 2.54
C SER A 83 23.03 4.70 2.23
N LYS A 84 22.55 3.94 1.25
CA LYS A 84 21.14 3.92 0.87
C LYS A 84 20.51 2.68 1.46
N LEU A 85 19.46 2.87 2.25
CA LEU A 85 18.63 1.80 2.79
C LEU A 85 17.30 1.81 2.03
N ASP A 86 16.85 0.63 1.62
CA ASP A 86 15.56 0.46 0.95
C ASP A 86 14.59 -0.27 1.89
N ALA A 87 13.50 0.41 2.27
CA ALA A 87 12.48 -0.16 3.13
C ALA A 87 11.35 -0.73 2.25
N LYS A 88 11.54 -1.95 1.75
CA LYS A 88 10.62 -2.60 0.78
C LYS A 88 9.19 -2.82 1.31
N SER A 89 9.03 -2.93 2.63
CA SER A 89 7.74 -3.23 3.30
C SER A 89 7.41 -2.21 4.39
N GLY A 90 7.91 -0.97 4.25
CA GLY A 90 7.65 0.13 5.18
C GLY A 90 6.45 0.98 4.80
#